data_AF-A0A956NIV1-F1
#
_entry.id   AF-A0A956NIV1-F1
#
_cell.length_a   1.000
_cell.length_b   1.000
_cell.length_c   1.000
_cell.angle_alpha   90.00
_cell.angle_beta   90.00
_cell.angle_gamma   90.00
#
_symmetry.space_group_name_H-M   'P 1'
#
loop_
_entity.id
_entity.type
_entity.pdbx_description
1 polymer ?
#
loop_
_entity_poly.entity_id
_entity_poly.type
_entity_poly.pdbx_seq_one_letter_code
_entity_poly.pdbx_strand_id
1 'polypeptide(L)'
;MTGFLLVALVVIPGLILGWMAIRAADREEAVVEKQLRTTLLAEVTPAADRIAELLDALRAELAATVPDSAMVAALGSGSAVNGNGSGSGGSGFGGSATGGSGIQQRRPGALDAWKEAEPLVDVPFLFQRTAGTFFWPAEPSAYLSNAEREFLDLNLDFFQDRRSVEVFSNVATDFADEKLRADARLSAGTRSEADAAQDGDGTRGAVDDVSRLSKGELRQQALSEFEKNEEFRDRLYEDAKKSGKTVSPRSTLNMKDAKSKSAERYEEPAPSLYVTESLRFSQILGDAEEGWISRLVDDRIVLIYWKRMPDDRIVGCTVDEQQLRSRILEVMPVALTSARILTVLDHASRPLFDPEPEVPRNWRVPFVSREISEHLPRWEVAAYLTNPDVIRDRAHTRTLAIGLLVGVLVVSIMTGG
;
A
#
# COMPACT_ATOMS: atom_id res chain seq x y z
N MET A 1 58.90 -7.88 -45.50
CA MET A 1 57.52 -7.34 -45.60
C MET A 1 56.44 -8.39 -45.41
N THR A 2 56.63 -9.65 -45.81
CA THR A 2 55.64 -10.73 -45.68
C THR A 2 55.28 -11.10 -44.23
N GLY A 3 56.23 -11.09 -43.29
CA GLY A 3 55.94 -11.42 -41.89
C GLY A 3 55.01 -10.43 -41.16
N PHE A 4 55.11 -9.14 -41.47
CA PHE A 4 54.27 -8.10 -40.85
C PHE A 4 52.81 -8.17 -41.33
N LEU A 5 52.63 -8.55 -42.60
CA LEU A 5 51.31 -8.76 -43.20
C LEU A 5 50.58 -9.95 -42.55
N LEU A 6 51.28 -11.06 -42.28
CA LEU A 6 50.71 -12.22 -41.58
C LEU A 6 50.34 -11.91 -40.13
N VAL A 7 51.18 -11.17 -39.41
CA VAL A 7 50.88 -10.75 -38.03
C VAL A 7 49.67 -9.81 -38.01
N ALA A 8 49.61 -8.83 -38.90
CA ALA A 8 48.45 -7.94 -39.01
C ALA A 8 47.17 -8.70 -39.37
N LEU A 9 47.26 -9.71 -40.25
CA LEU A 9 46.13 -10.55 -40.67
C LEU A 9 45.52 -11.34 -39.50
N VAL A 10 46.27 -11.65 -38.46
CA VAL A 10 45.76 -12.42 -37.29
C VAL A 10 45.46 -11.53 -36.09
N VAL A 11 46.30 -10.53 -35.83
CA VAL A 11 46.14 -9.63 -34.68
C VAL A 11 44.92 -8.73 -34.83
N ILE A 12 44.65 -8.20 -36.04
CA ILE A 12 43.51 -7.30 -36.26
C ILE A 12 42.18 -8.02 -36.03
N PRO A 13 41.92 -9.20 -36.62
CA PRO A 13 40.70 -9.97 -36.31
C PRO A 13 40.60 -10.38 -34.84
N GLY A 14 41.73 -10.73 -34.19
CA GLY A 14 41.75 -11.04 -32.76
C GLY A 14 41.30 -9.87 -31.88
N LEU A 15 41.78 -8.65 -32.19
CA LEU A 15 41.36 -7.43 -31.49
C LEU A 15 39.89 -7.08 -31.76
N ILE A 16 39.41 -7.28 -32.99
CA ILE A 16 37.99 -7.07 -33.34
C ILE A 16 37.09 -8.07 -32.60
N LEU A 17 37.48 -9.35 -32.53
CA LEU A 17 36.76 -10.38 -31.79
C LEU A 17 36.75 -10.11 -30.28
N GLY A 18 37.88 -9.68 -29.72
CA GLY A 18 37.95 -9.27 -28.31
C GLY A 18 37.04 -8.09 -28.00
N TRP A 19 37.02 -7.08 -28.87
CA TRP A 19 36.12 -5.93 -28.73
C TRP A 19 34.64 -6.31 -28.88
N MET A 20 34.29 -7.18 -29.83
CA MET A 20 32.93 -7.70 -29.97
C MET A 20 32.50 -8.55 -28.77
N ALA A 21 33.40 -9.33 -28.18
CA ALA A 21 33.12 -10.13 -26.98
C ALA A 21 32.80 -9.25 -25.78
N ILE A 22 33.54 -8.16 -25.57
CA ILE A 22 33.25 -7.18 -24.50
C ILE A 22 31.86 -6.55 -24.72
N ARG A 23 31.57 -6.11 -25.96
CA ARG A 23 30.27 -5.51 -26.28
C ARG A 23 29.12 -6.52 -26.19
N ALA A 24 29.38 -7.81 -26.46
CA ALA A 24 28.41 -8.87 -26.29
C ALA A 24 28.12 -9.12 -24.80
N ALA A 25 29.14 -9.15 -23.94
CA ALA A 25 28.98 -9.27 -22.49
C ALA A 25 28.09 -8.16 -21.91
N ASP A 26 28.31 -6.90 -22.33
CA ASP A 26 27.48 -5.75 -21.90
C ASP A 26 26.01 -5.87 -22.33
N ARG A 27 25.73 -6.56 -23.44
CA ARG A 27 24.36 -6.81 -23.93
C ARG A 27 23.74 -7.99 -23.19
N GLU A 28 24.51 -9.03 -22.90
CA GLU A 28 24.05 -10.17 -22.11
C GLU A 28 23.69 -9.74 -20.68
N GLU A 29 24.49 -8.87 -20.06
CA GLU A 29 24.20 -8.30 -18.75
C GLU A 29 22.83 -7.61 -18.73
N ALA A 30 22.57 -6.73 -19.70
CA ALA A 30 21.30 -6.03 -19.81
C ALA A 30 20.11 -6.98 -20.07
N VAL A 31 20.31 -8.06 -20.82
CA VAL A 31 19.27 -9.07 -21.05
C VAL A 31 18.99 -9.86 -19.77
N VAL A 32 20.02 -10.29 -19.06
CA VAL A 32 19.90 -11.02 -17.78
C VAL A 32 19.23 -10.14 -16.72
N GLU A 33 19.65 -8.89 -16.61
CA GLU A 33 19.04 -7.92 -15.70
C GLU A 33 17.56 -7.73 -16.03
N LYS A 34 17.22 -7.50 -17.30
CA LYS A 34 15.82 -7.34 -17.73
C LYS A 34 14.98 -8.58 -17.41
N GLN A 35 15.50 -9.77 -17.70
CA GLN A 35 14.82 -11.04 -17.38
C GLN A 35 14.61 -11.22 -15.87
N LEU A 36 15.63 -10.92 -15.06
CA LEU A 36 15.52 -10.96 -13.60
C LEU A 36 14.49 -9.95 -13.10
N ARG A 37 14.50 -8.70 -13.61
CA ARG A 37 13.52 -7.69 -13.23
C ARG A 37 12.10 -8.14 -13.53
N THR A 38 11.85 -8.68 -14.74
CA THR A 38 10.53 -9.20 -15.11
C THR A 38 10.11 -10.36 -14.20
N THR A 39 11.02 -11.26 -13.88
CA THR A 39 10.74 -12.42 -13.01
C THR A 39 10.41 -11.98 -11.59
N LEU A 40 11.22 -11.08 -11.01
CA LEU A 40 11.02 -10.57 -9.66
C LEU A 40 9.78 -9.68 -9.56
N LEU A 41 9.48 -8.90 -10.60
CA LEU A 41 8.24 -8.11 -10.64
C LEU A 41 7.01 -9.02 -10.66
N ALA A 42 7.05 -10.13 -11.40
CA ALA A 42 5.99 -11.13 -11.42
C ALA A 42 5.80 -11.85 -10.07
N GLU A 43 6.74 -11.73 -9.14
CA GLU A 43 6.64 -12.26 -7.79
C GLU A 43 6.21 -11.19 -6.76
N VAL A 44 6.74 -9.98 -6.91
CA VAL A 44 6.39 -8.82 -6.06
C VAL A 44 4.94 -8.39 -6.25
N THR A 45 4.42 -8.41 -7.49
CA THR A 45 3.03 -7.99 -7.75
C THR A 45 2.00 -8.86 -7.01
N PRO A 46 1.99 -10.20 -7.15
CA PRO A 46 1.08 -11.04 -6.38
C PRO A 46 1.27 -10.93 -4.86
N ALA A 47 2.48 -10.66 -4.39
CA ALA A 47 2.72 -10.44 -2.96
C ALA A 47 2.06 -9.14 -2.45
N ALA A 48 2.12 -8.06 -3.24
CA ALA A 48 1.40 -6.81 -2.93
C ALA A 48 -0.11 -7.02 -2.96
N ASP A 49 -0.62 -7.74 -3.97
CA ASP A 49 -2.05 -8.05 -4.10
C ASP A 49 -2.57 -8.86 -2.90
N ARG A 50 -1.82 -9.86 -2.41
CA ARG A 50 -2.18 -10.63 -1.19
C ARG A 50 -2.28 -9.75 0.05
N ILE A 51 -1.42 -8.74 0.18
CA ILE A 51 -1.50 -7.81 1.32
C ILE A 51 -2.72 -6.91 1.16
N ALA A 52 -3.05 -6.46 -0.04
CA ALA A 52 -4.28 -5.70 -0.28
C ALA A 52 -5.53 -6.55 0.05
N GLU A 53 -5.56 -7.82 -0.37
CA GLU A 53 -6.61 -8.78 -0.02
C GLU A 53 -6.70 -9.02 1.50
N LEU A 54 -5.55 -9.09 2.19
CA LEU A 54 -5.51 -9.16 3.64
C LEU A 54 -6.18 -7.94 4.27
N LEU A 55 -5.88 -6.72 3.82
CA LEU A 55 -6.51 -5.50 4.35
C LEU A 55 -8.03 -5.49 4.19
N ASP A 56 -8.54 -6.02 3.08
CA ASP A 56 -9.98 -6.20 2.87
C ASP A 56 -10.57 -7.27 3.81
N ALA A 57 -9.85 -8.37 4.04
CA ALA A 57 -10.25 -9.40 5.00
C ALA A 57 -10.27 -8.85 6.44
N LEU A 58 -9.26 -8.08 6.84
CA LEU A 58 -9.21 -7.43 8.16
C LEU A 58 -10.35 -6.43 8.34
N ARG A 59 -10.72 -5.69 7.28
CA ARG A 59 -11.88 -4.80 7.29
C ARG A 59 -13.16 -5.57 7.59
N ALA A 60 -13.35 -6.70 6.91
CA ALA A 60 -14.53 -7.55 7.10
C ALA A 60 -14.57 -8.19 8.51
N GLU A 61 -13.41 -8.59 9.04
CA GLU A 61 -13.26 -9.10 10.41
C GLU A 61 -13.65 -8.06 11.46
N LEU A 62 -13.16 -6.82 11.32
CA LEU A 62 -13.55 -5.71 12.19
C LEU A 62 -15.04 -5.37 12.04
N ALA A 63 -15.58 -5.39 10.81
CA ALA A 63 -17.00 -5.14 10.55
C ALA A 63 -17.93 -6.18 11.17
N ALA A 64 -17.46 -7.42 11.31
CA ALA A 64 -18.19 -8.53 11.92
C ALA A 64 -18.10 -8.53 13.45
N THR A 65 -17.04 -7.98 14.03
CA THR A 65 -16.77 -7.98 15.48
C THR A 65 -17.16 -6.68 16.18
N VAL A 66 -17.35 -5.60 15.42
CA VAL A 66 -17.70 -4.28 15.96
C VAL A 66 -19.03 -4.32 16.72
N PRO A 67 -19.10 -3.72 17.93
CA PRO A 67 -20.33 -3.74 18.72
C PRO A 67 -21.52 -3.04 18.06
N ASP A 68 -22.67 -3.69 18.07
CA ASP A 68 -23.93 -3.11 17.59
C ASP A 68 -24.49 -2.02 18.51
N SER A 69 -25.39 -1.19 17.96
CA SER A 69 -25.92 0.02 18.61
C SER A 69 -26.64 -0.31 19.92
N ALA A 70 -27.30 -1.46 19.97
CA ALA A 70 -27.96 -1.99 21.15
C ALA A 70 -26.96 -2.37 22.26
N MET A 71 -25.82 -3.01 21.92
CA MET A 71 -24.79 -3.37 22.89
C MET A 71 -24.09 -2.13 23.46
N VAL A 72 -23.82 -1.15 22.60
CA VAL A 72 -23.23 0.13 22.99
C VAL A 72 -24.21 0.95 23.86
N ALA A 73 -25.51 0.91 23.58
CA ALA A 73 -26.54 1.61 24.36
C ALA A 73 -26.90 0.92 25.70
N ALA A 74 -26.97 -0.42 25.74
CA ALA A 74 -27.37 -1.19 26.92
C ALA A 74 -26.37 -1.08 28.09
N LEU A 75 -25.11 -0.76 27.81
CA LEU A 75 -24.06 -0.63 28.81
C LEU A 75 -23.77 0.84 29.21
N GLY A 76 -24.26 1.81 28.44
CA GLY A 76 -24.28 3.23 28.83
C GLY A 76 -25.49 3.62 29.71
N SER A 77 -26.52 2.76 29.75
CA SER A 77 -27.77 2.95 30.52
C SER A 77 -27.87 2.06 31.77
N GLY A 78 -26.75 1.43 32.16
CA GLY A 78 -26.62 0.58 33.35
C GLY A 78 -26.88 1.33 34.66
N SER A 79 -28.16 1.39 35.01
CA SER A 79 -28.71 1.73 36.32
C SER A 79 -27.89 1.10 37.45
N ALA A 80 -27.65 1.88 38.50
CA ALA A 80 -27.04 1.44 39.75
C ALA A 80 -27.78 0.21 40.30
N VAL A 81 -27.25 -0.99 40.05
CA VAL A 81 -27.66 -2.18 40.80
C VAL A 81 -27.03 -2.06 42.17
N ASN A 82 -27.81 -1.46 43.06
CA ASN A 82 -27.53 -1.38 44.48
C ASN A 82 -27.60 -2.81 45.04
N GLY A 83 -26.44 -3.46 45.19
CA GLY A 83 -26.31 -4.78 45.81
C GLY A 83 -26.61 -4.68 47.30
N ASN A 84 -27.90 -4.68 47.67
CA ASN A 84 -28.34 -4.72 49.05
C ASN A 84 -28.25 -6.18 49.57
N GLY A 85 -27.02 -6.62 49.83
CA GLY A 85 -26.72 -7.84 50.58
C GLY A 85 -26.71 -7.53 52.07
N SER A 86 -27.76 -7.96 52.75
CA SER A 86 -27.95 -7.82 54.20
C SER A 86 -26.81 -8.47 54.99
N GLY A 87 -26.08 -7.65 55.75
CA GLY A 87 -25.08 -8.09 56.73
C GLY A 87 -25.12 -7.17 57.94
N SER A 88 -25.74 -7.65 59.02
CA SER A 88 -25.90 -6.94 60.28
C SER A 88 -24.58 -6.78 61.05
N GLY A 89 -24.36 -5.60 61.64
CA GLY A 89 -23.60 -5.44 62.88
C GLY A 89 -22.43 -4.45 62.81
N GLY A 90 -22.52 -3.35 63.56
CA GLY A 90 -21.35 -2.52 63.89
C GLY A 90 -21.63 -1.02 63.96
N SER A 91 -21.99 -0.53 65.14
CA SER A 91 -22.05 0.88 65.51
C SER A 91 -20.66 1.55 65.48
N GLY A 92 -20.53 2.69 64.79
CA GLY A 92 -19.30 3.51 64.86
C GLY A 92 -19.39 4.84 64.09
N PHE A 93 -19.71 5.91 64.83
CA PHE A 93 -19.33 7.33 64.65
C PHE A 93 -19.04 7.93 63.24
N GLY A 94 -19.92 8.86 62.84
CA GLY A 94 -19.59 10.24 62.45
C GLY A 94 -18.53 10.51 61.38
N GLY A 95 -18.96 10.59 60.12
CA GLY A 95 -18.20 11.19 59.02
C GLY A 95 -19.15 11.77 57.99
N SER A 96 -19.08 13.10 57.84
CA SER A 96 -19.91 13.96 56.99
C SER A 96 -20.05 13.48 55.55
N ALA A 97 -21.31 13.44 55.11
CA ALA A 97 -21.71 13.26 53.73
C ALA A 97 -21.24 14.42 52.85
N THR A 98 -20.43 14.11 51.84
CA THR A 98 -20.36 14.85 50.58
C THR A 98 -20.72 13.88 49.47
N GLY A 99 -22.00 13.89 49.08
CA GLY A 99 -22.50 13.16 47.93
C GLY A 99 -21.91 13.73 46.65
N GLY A 100 -20.89 13.06 46.12
CA GLY A 100 -20.50 13.17 44.73
C GLY A 100 -21.21 12.08 43.94
N SER A 101 -22.42 12.37 43.45
CA SER A 101 -23.04 11.58 42.38
C SER A 101 -22.27 11.85 41.08
N GLY A 102 -21.02 11.40 41.02
CA GLY A 102 -20.26 11.37 39.79
C GLY A 102 -20.86 10.28 38.92
N ILE A 103 -21.54 10.66 37.84
CA ILE A 103 -21.79 9.74 36.73
C ILE A 103 -20.41 9.31 36.25
N GLN A 104 -19.96 8.18 36.76
CA GLN A 104 -18.68 7.58 36.43
C GLN A 104 -18.86 7.06 35.00
N GLN A 105 -18.54 7.88 34.00
CA GLN A 105 -18.45 7.47 32.61
C GLN A 105 -17.37 6.40 32.49
N ARG A 106 -17.73 5.15 32.79
CA ARG A 106 -16.95 3.97 32.46
C ARG A 106 -16.94 3.82 30.95
N ARG A 107 -15.81 3.37 30.39
CA ARG A 107 -15.74 2.87 29.01
C ARG A 107 -16.95 1.96 28.78
N PRO A 108 -17.71 2.12 27.68
CA PRO A 108 -18.81 1.22 27.38
C PRO A 108 -18.27 -0.21 27.37
N GLY A 109 -18.78 -1.09 28.24
CA GLY A 109 -18.20 -2.43 28.43
C GLY A 109 -18.14 -3.27 27.14
N ALA A 110 -18.93 -2.93 26.12
CA ALA A 110 -18.85 -3.52 24.79
C ALA A 110 -17.56 -3.16 24.04
N LEU A 111 -17.01 -1.96 24.22
CA LEU A 111 -15.74 -1.55 23.60
C LEU A 111 -14.54 -2.21 24.30
N ASP A 112 -14.61 -2.41 25.62
CA ASP A 112 -13.64 -3.23 26.36
C ASP A 112 -13.64 -4.67 25.85
N ALA A 113 -14.82 -5.29 25.81
CA ALA A 113 -14.98 -6.66 25.33
C ALA A 113 -14.50 -6.80 23.88
N TRP A 114 -14.73 -5.80 23.02
CA TRP A 114 -14.24 -5.80 21.65
C TRP A 114 -12.71 -5.74 21.59
N LYS A 115 -12.07 -4.84 22.35
CA LYS A 115 -10.60 -4.77 22.44
C LYS A 115 -9.99 -6.05 23.00
N GLU A 116 -10.64 -6.70 23.96
CA GLU A 116 -10.16 -7.97 24.51
C GLU A 116 -10.34 -9.14 23.54
N ALA A 117 -11.40 -9.13 22.72
CA ALA A 117 -11.71 -10.20 21.79
C ALA A 117 -10.95 -10.11 20.47
N GLU A 118 -10.68 -8.89 19.99
CA GLU A 118 -10.04 -8.64 18.69
C GLU A 118 -8.66 -8.00 18.86
N PRO A 119 -7.56 -8.75 18.68
CA PRO A 119 -6.21 -8.23 18.83
C PRO A 119 -5.87 -7.05 17.93
N LEU A 120 -6.55 -6.91 16.77
CA LEU A 120 -6.34 -5.77 15.87
C LEU A 120 -6.86 -4.44 16.43
N VAL A 121 -7.73 -4.46 17.44
CA VAL A 121 -8.31 -3.25 18.04
C VAL A 121 -7.32 -2.65 19.04
N ASP A 122 -6.74 -1.50 18.70
CA ASP A 122 -5.92 -0.74 19.64
C ASP A 122 -6.78 0.23 20.47
N VAL A 123 -7.18 1.38 19.92
CA VAL A 123 -8.04 2.35 20.64
C VAL A 123 -9.44 2.31 20.04
N PRO A 124 -10.41 1.63 20.68
CA PRO A 124 -11.80 1.71 20.26
C PRO A 124 -12.38 3.09 20.60
N PHE A 125 -13.25 3.60 19.74
CA PHE A 125 -13.91 4.89 19.93
C PHE A 125 -15.40 4.83 19.57
N LEU A 126 -16.13 5.78 20.13
CA LEU A 126 -17.51 6.08 19.81
C LEU A 126 -17.69 7.59 19.69
N PHE A 127 -18.04 8.05 18.50
CA PHE A 127 -18.14 9.46 18.15
C PHE A 127 -19.58 9.81 17.74
N GLN A 128 -20.12 10.92 18.24
CA GLN A 128 -21.39 11.47 17.78
C GLN A 128 -21.13 12.55 16.73
N ARG A 129 -21.55 12.31 15.49
CA ARG A 129 -21.29 13.24 14.40
C ARG A 129 -22.02 14.57 14.58
N THR A 130 -23.33 14.55 14.86
CA THR A 130 -24.12 15.77 15.05
C THR A 130 -23.62 16.65 16.21
N ALA A 131 -23.19 16.05 17.32
CA ALA A 131 -22.68 16.81 18.46
C ALA A 131 -21.20 17.19 18.31
N GLY A 132 -20.47 16.51 17.42
CA GLY A 132 -19.03 16.68 17.26
C GLY A 132 -18.25 16.22 18.49
N THR A 133 -18.72 15.24 19.24
CA THR A 133 -18.09 14.81 20.50
C THR A 133 -17.88 13.32 20.57
N PHE A 134 -16.79 12.92 21.22
CA PHE A 134 -16.58 11.52 21.57
C PHE A 134 -17.39 11.19 22.83
N PHE A 135 -18.11 10.07 22.78
CA PHE A 135 -18.58 9.38 23.98
C PHE A 135 -17.46 8.56 24.61
N TRP A 136 -16.57 8.02 23.78
CA TRP A 136 -15.34 7.36 24.20
C TRP A 136 -14.27 7.45 23.11
N PRO A 137 -12.99 7.62 23.46
CA PRO A 137 -12.52 8.19 24.73
C PRO A 137 -13.04 9.63 24.92
N ALA A 138 -13.35 10.08 26.14
CA ALA A 138 -13.90 11.42 26.38
C ALA A 138 -13.22 12.12 27.55
N GLU A 139 -12.93 13.40 27.42
CA GLU A 139 -12.42 14.24 28.50
C GLU A 139 -13.54 14.86 29.36
N PRO A 140 -13.29 15.20 30.64
CA PRO A 140 -12.06 14.93 31.41
C PRO A 140 -12.15 13.57 32.14
N SER A 141 -11.65 12.52 31.51
CA SER A 141 -11.53 11.20 32.13
C SER A 141 -10.14 11.07 32.73
N ALA A 142 -10.04 11.09 34.07
CA ALA A 142 -8.81 10.76 34.79
C ALA A 142 -8.32 9.32 34.55
N TYR A 143 -9.09 8.53 33.80
CA TYR A 143 -8.87 7.11 33.55
C TYR A 143 -8.48 6.80 32.10
N LEU A 144 -8.28 7.80 31.24
CA LEU A 144 -7.78 7.57 29.88
C LEU A 144 -6.35 7.00 29.95
N SER A 145 -6.13 5.91 29.23
CA SER A 145 -4.80 5.41 28.95
C SER A 145 -4.00 6.44 28.13
N ASN A 146 -2.68 6.29 28.09
CA ASN A 146 -1.84 7.19 27.28
C ASN A 146 -2.20 7.12 25.79
N ALA A 147 -2.50 5.91 25.26
CA ALA A 147 -2.93 5.72 23.88
C ALA A 147 -4.26 6.43 23.57
N GLU A 148 -5.21 6.44 24.51
CA GLU A 148 -6.49 7.13 24.33
C GLU A 148 -6.34 8.66 24.35
N ARG A 149 -5.45 9.19 25.19
CA ARG A 149 -5.14 10.63 25.20
C ARG A 149 -4.46 11.03 23.90
N GLU A 150 -3.45 10.27 23.47
CA GLU A 150 -2.79 10.48 22.19
C GLU A 150 -3.78 10.39 21.02
N PHE A 151 -4.71 9.42 21.05
CA PHE A 151 -5.77 9.33 20.05
C PHE A 151 -6.61 10.61 20.00
N LEU A 152 -7.07 11.13 21.14
CA LEU A 152 -7.85 12.38 21.16
C LEU A 152 -7.05 13.56 20.64
N ASP A 153 -5.82 13.74 21.12
CA ASP A 153 -4.93 14.84 20.70
C ASP A 153 -4.72 14.85 19.18
N LEU A 154 -4.56 13.66 18.58
CA LEU A 154 -4.29 13.52 17.15
C LEU A 154 -5.55 13.57 16.27
N ASN A 155 -6.72 13.19 16.80
CA ASN A 155 -7.92 12.93 15.99
C ASN A 155 -9.09 13.88 16.28
N LEU A 156 -9.15 14.57 17.42
CA LEU A 156 -10.34 15.35 17.80
C LEU A 156 -10.73 16.40 16.76
N ASP A 157 -9.78 17.23 16.35
CA ASP A 157 -10.03 18.29 15.36
C ASP A 157 -10.38 17.72 13.98
N PHE A 158 -9.87 16.52 13.65
CA PHE A 158 -10.19 15.84 12.41
C PHE A 158 -11.64 15.35 12.41
N PHE A 159 -12.05 14.60 13.43
CA PHE A 159 -13.41 14.07 13.56
C PHE A 159 -14.47 15.16 13.64
N GLN A 160 -14.12 16.33 14.18
CA GLN A 160 -15.00 17.50 14.24
C GLN A 160 -14.99 18.35 12.96
N ASP A 161 -14.41 17.84 11.86
CA ASP A 161 -14.27 18.56 10.60
C ASP A 161 -13.53 19.90 10.73
N ARG A 162 -12.77 20.14 11.81
CA ARG A 162 -11.98 21.37 11.99
C ARG A 162 -10.66 21.29 11.21
N ARG A 163 -10.12 20.09 11.01
CA ARG A 163 -8.89 19.82 10.26
C ARG A 163 -9.15 18.85 9.09
N SER A 164 -8.56 19.13 7.92
CA SER A 164 -8.49 18.18 6.81
C SER A 164 -7.23 17.32 6.93
N VAL A 165 -7.29 16.12 6.34
CA VAL A 165 -6.17 15.17 6.26
C VAL A 165 -5.93 14.79 4.81
N GLU A 166 -4.70 14.36 4.52
CA GLU A 166 -4.37 13.80 3.21
C GLU A 166 -4.98 12.41 3.08
N VAL A 167 -5.81 12.24 2.06
CA VAL A 167 -6.41 10.97 1.68
C VAL A 167 -5.75 10.51 0.40
N PHE A 168 -5.26 9.29 0.43
CA PHE A 168 -4.61 8.66 -0.70
C PHE A 168 -5.67 7.95 -1.54
N SER A 169 -5.61 8.13 -2.85
CA SER A 169 -6.43 7.39 -3.80
C SER A 169 -5.58 6.87 -4.95
N ASN A 170 -5.92 5.69 -5.44
CA ASN A 170 -5.25 5.10 -6.60
C ASN A 170 -5.70 5.80 -7.89
N VAL A 171 -4.80 6.54 -8.55
CA VAL A 171 -5.15 7.37 -9.71
C VAL A 171 -5.69 6.56 -10.89
N ALA A 172 -5.19 5.35 -11.09
CA ALA A 172 -5.67 4.45 -12.16
C ALA A 172 -7.07 3.91 -11.85
N THR A 173 -7.35 3.63 -10.57
CA THR A 173 -8.67 3.15 -10.12
C THR A 173 -9.71 4.27 -10.18
N ASP A 174 -9.34 5.49 -9.78
CA ASP A 174 -10.20 6.67 -9.90
C ASP A 174 -10.63 6.91 -11.35
N PHE A 175 -9.71 6.78 -12.29
CA PHE A 175 -10.00 6.88 -13.72
C PHE A 175 -10.95 5.79 -14.21
N ALA A 176 -10.72 4.53 -13.81
CA ALA A 176 -11.61 3.42 -14.18
C ALA A 176 -13.03 3.65 -13.65
N ASP A 177 -13.17 4.13 -12.41
CA ASP A 177 -14.46 4.44 -11.80
C ASP A 177 -15.12 5.66 -12.45
N GLU A 178 -14.37 6.68 -12.87
CA GLU A 178 -14.89 7.81 -13.64
C GLU A 178 -15.44 7.37 -15.00
N LYS A 179 -14.70 6.54 -15.74
CA LYS A 179 -15.13 5.98 -17.02
C LYS A 179 -16.42 5.19 -16.89
N LEU A 180 -16.52 4.33 -15.87
CA LEU A 180 -17.75 3.60 -15.55
C LEU A 180 -18.94 4.53 -15.29
N ARG A 181 -18.73 5.64 -14.57
CA ARG A 181 -19.78 6.63 -14.33
C ARG A 181 -20.19 7.37 -15.61
N ALA A 182 -19.24 7.69 -16.48
CA ALA A 182 -19.53 8.33 -17.77
C ALA A 182 -20.37 7.41 -18.67
N ASP A 183 -20.03 6.12 -18.76
CA ASP A 183 -20.75 5.13 -19.54
C ASP A 183 -22.18 4.90 -19.00
N ALA A 184 -22.33 4.89 -17.67
CA ALA A 184 -23.65 4.80 -17.02
C ALA A 184 -24.54 6.02 -17.34
N ARG A 185 -23.96 7.24 -17.36
CA ARG A 185 -24.69 8.47 -17.73
C ARG A 185 -25.13 8.45 -19.19
N LEU A 186 -24.25 8.03 -20.10
CA LEU A 186 -24.58 7.88 -21.53
C LEU A 186 -25.72 6.87 -21.73
N SER A 187 -25.65 5.72 -21.06
CA SER A 187 -26.68 4.68 -21.13
C SER A 187 -28.03 5.12 -20.56
N ALA A 188 -28.05 5.92 -19.49
CA ALA A 188 -29.27 6.50 -18.93
C ALA A 188 -29.90 7.55 -19.86
N GLY A 189 -29.07 8.37 -20.52
CA GLY A 189 -29.53 9.34 -21.53
C GLY A 189 -30.14 8.68 -22.75
N THR A 190 -29.51 7.63 -23.28
CA THR A 190 -30.03 6.89 -24.46
C THR A 190 -31.32 6.13 -24.17
N ARG A 191 -31.55 5.64 -22.94
CA ARG A 191 -32.85 5.04 -22.56
C ARG A 191 -33.96 6.09 -22.49
N SER A 192 -33.67 7.30 -22.02
CA SER A 192 -34.65 8.39 -22.00
C SER A 192 -35.03 8.89 -23.41
N GLU A 193 -34.15 8.74 -24.41
CA GLU A 193 -34.46 9.04 -25.81
C GLU A 193 -35.11 7.85 -26.55
N ALA A 194 -34.73 6.62 -26.21
CA ALA A 194 -35.32 5.41 -26.81
C ALA A 194 -36.76 5.15 -26.37
N ASP A 195 -37.15 5.54 -25.15
CA ASP A 195 -38.55 5.52 -24.71
C ASP A 195 -39.39 6.65 -25.35
N ALA A 196 -38.74 7.64 -25.98
CA ALA A 196 -39.40 8.70 -26.75
C ALA A 196 -39.46 8.42 -28.26
N ALA A 197 -38.71 7.42 -28.76
CA ALA A 197 -38.60 7.10 -30.18
C ALA A 197 -38.77 5.59 -30.41
N GLN A 198 -40.00 5.10 -30.19
CA GLN A 198 -40.43 3.79 -30.67
C GLN A 198 -41.12 3.93 -32.04
N ASP A 199 -40.33 4.20 -33.09
CA ASP A 199 -40.58 3.74 -34.45
C ASP A 199 -39.32 3.98 -35.30
N GLY A 200 -38.73 2.94 -35.89
CA GLY A 200 -37.62 3.11 -36.84
C GLY A 200 -36.42 2.17 -36.65
N ASP A 201 -36.51 1.07 -37.37
CA ASP A 201 -35.47 0.16 -37.86
C ASP A 201 -34.01 0.68 -37.93
N GLY A 202 -33.10 -0.18 -37.41
CA GLY A 202 -31.83 -0.49 -38.07
C GLY A 202 -30.68 0.51 -37.95
N THR A 203 -29.78 0.29 -36.97
CA THR A 203 -28.32 0.12 -37.13
C THR A 203 -27.63 0.41 -35.78
N ARG A 204 -27.34 -0.64 -35.00
CA ARG A 204 -26.49 -0.57 -33.80
C ARG A 204 -25.29 -1.49 -34.02
N GLY A 205 -24.12 -0.89 -34.23
CA GLY A 205 -22.87 -1.63 -34.39
C GLY A 205 -21.68 -0.70 -34.27
N ALA A 206 -21.35 -0.28 -33.04
CA ALA A 206 -20.04 0.28 -32.66
C ALA A 206 -19.91 0.62 -31.15
N VAL A 207 -20.98 0.63 -30.35
CA VAL A 207 -20.95 1.14 -28.96
C VAL A 207 -20.80 0.04 -27.89
N ASP A 208 -20.80 -1.24 -28.27
CA ASP A 208 -20.97 -2.35 -27.30
C ASP A 208 -19.69 -2.93 -26.67
N ASP A 209 -18.49 -2.45 -27.01
CA ASP A 209 -17.26 -3.14 -26.58
C ASP A 209 -16.81 -2.78 -25.16
N VAL A 210 -17.27 -1.65 -24.60
CA VAL A 210 -16.95 -1.23 -23.22
C VAL A 210 -17.99 -1.75 -22.21
N SER A 211 -19.19 -2.16 -22.67
CA SER A 211 -20.30 -2.54 -21.79
C SER A 211 -20.19 -3.93 -21.16
N ARG A 212 -19.15 -4.71 -21.51
CA ARG A 212 -18.96 -6.10 -21.06
C ARG A 212 -17.89 -6.31 -20.00
N LEU A 213 -17.01 -5.35 -19.76
CA LEU A 213 -15.97 -5.52 -18.76
C LEU A 213 -16.54 -5.31 -17.36
N SER A 214 -16.29 -6.26 -16.47
CA SER A 214 -16.58 -6.11 -15.06
C SER A 214 -15.75 -4.95 -14.47
N LYS A 215 -16.25 -4.35 -13.38
CA LYS A 215 -15.53 -3.29 -12.65
C LYS A 215 -14.09 -3.70 -12.28
N GLY A 216 -13.87 -4.98 -11.95
CA GLY A 216 -12.55 -5.52 -11.64
C GLY A 216 -11.62 -5.53 -12.85
N GLU A 217 -12.09 -5.97 -14.01
CA GLU A 217 -11.29 -6.01 -15.24
C GLU A 217 -10.88 -4.62 -15.73
N LEU A 218 -11.78 -3.64 -15.64
CA LEU A 218 -11.47 -2.24 -15.99
C LEU A 218 -10.38 -1.65 -15.09
N ARG A 219 -10.43 -1.93 -13.78
CA ARG A 219 -9.39 -1.48 -12.83
C ARG A 219 -8.04 -2.14 -13.13
N GLN A 220 -8.01 -3.43 -13.38
CA GLN A 220 -6.78 -4.15 -13.76
C GLN A 220 -6.21 -3.65 -15.09
N GLN A 221 -7.06 -3.38 -16.08
CA GLN A 221 -6.64 -2.82 -17.35
C GLN A 221 -6.03 -1.42 -17.17
N ALA A 222 -6.69 -0.54 -16.39
CA ALA A 222 -6.18 0.80 -16.11
C ALA A 222 -4.82 0.76 -15.39
N LEU A 223 -4.63 -0.15 -14.44
CA LEU A 223 -3.35 -0.37 -13.76
C LEU A 223 -2.26 -0.86 -14.73
N SER A 224 -2.57 -1.84 -15.57
CA SER A 224 -1.63 -2.34 -16.59
C SER A 224 -1.24 -1.24 -17.60
N GLU A 225 -2.20 -0.43 -18.04
CA GLU A 225 -1.93 0.71 -18.95
C GLU A 225 -1.07 1.77 -18.25
N PHE A 226 -1.37 2.11 -17.00
CA PHE A 226 -0.59 3.05 -16.19
C PHE A 226 0.88 2.62 -16.07
N GLU A 227 1.15 1.33 -15.92
CA GLU A 227 2.52 0.80 -15.82
C GLU A 227 3.28 0.81 -17.15
N LYS A 228 2.59 0.48 -18.25
CA LYS A 228 3.23 0.26 -19.56
C LYS A 228 3.34 1.53 -20.40
N ASN A 229 2.43 2.47 -20.22
CA ASN A 229 2.26 3.62 -21.10
C ASN A 229 2.51 4.94 -20.34
N GLU A 230 3.67 5.55 -20.61
CA GLU A 230 4.08 6.82 -20.01
C GLU A 230 3.14 7.98 -20.37
N GLU A 231 2.69 8.08 -21.63
CA GLU A 231 1.74 9.12 -22.06
C GLU A 231 0.37 8.98 -21.38
N PHE A 232 -0.07 7.74 -21.12
CA PHE A 232 -1.29 7.51 -20.35
C PHE A 232 -1.12 7.93 -18.89
N ARG A 233 0.01 7.58 -18.28
CA ARG A 233 0.36 7.97 -16.91
C ARG A 233 0.41 9.48 -16.73
N ASP A 234 1.09 10.19 -17.62
CA ASP A 234 1.24 11.65 -17.54
C ASP A 234 -0.11 12.35 -17.66
N ARG A 235 -0.99 11.87 -18.55
CA ARG A 235 -2.37 12.37 -18.68
C ARG A 235 -3.15 12.19 -17.38
N LEU A 236 -3.07 11.01 -16.77
CA LEU A 236 -3.75 10.74 -15.50
C LEU A 236 -3.25 11.67 -14.37
N TYR A 237 -1.95 11.95 -14.31
CA TYR A 237 -1.42 12.90 -13.35
C TYR A 237 -1.87 14.34 -13.62
N GLU A 238 -1.92 14.77 -14.88
CA GLU A 238 -2.43 16.09 -15.22
C GLU A 238 -3.91 16.24 -14.90
N ASP A 239 -4.72 15.20 -15.15
CA ASP A 239 -6.14 15.21 -14.79
C ASP A 239 -6.34 15.20 -13.27
N ALA A 240 -5.55 14.42 -12.53
CA ALA A 240 -5.55 14.45 -11.06
C ALA A 240 -5.21 15.85 -10.51
N LYS A 241 -4.20 16.53 -11.08
CA LYS A 241 -3.83 17.91 -10.71
C LYS A 241 -4.96 18.90 -11.00
N LYS A 242 -5.64 18.79 -12.13
CA LYS A 242 -6.81 19.64 -12.46
C LYS A 242 -7.95 19.45 -11.46
N SER A 243 -8.10 18.25 -10.91
CA SER A 243 -9.05 17.94 -9.84
C SER A 243 -8.57 18.35 -8.44
N GLY A 244 -7.43 19.03 -8.31
CA GLY A 244 -6.89 19.48 -7.03
C GLY A 244 -6.12 18.41 -6.25
N LYS A 245 -5.83 17.26 -6.85
CA LYS A 245 -5.04 16.19 -6.24
C LYS A 245 -3.54 16.42 -6.48
N THR A 246 -2.71 15.97 -5.54
CA THR A 246 -1.25 16.07 -5.61
C THR A 246 -0.64 14.71 -5.84
N VAL A 247 0.35 14.61 -6.74
CA VAL A 247 1.08 13.36 -6.97
C VAL A 247 2.08 13.16 -5.85
N SER A 248 1.97 12.06 -5.12
CA SER A 248 2.92 11.73 -4.05
C SER A 248 4.21 11.14 -4.63
N PRO A 249 5.38 11.40 -4.00
CA PRO A 249 6.59 10.67 -4.31
C PRO A 249 6.51 9.25 -3.73
N ARG A 250 7.11 8.28 -4.42
CA ARG A 250 7.37 6.95 -3.85
C ARG A 250 8.43 7.03 -2.75
N SER A 251 8.40 6.07 -1.83
CA SER A 251 9.43 5.99 -0.78
C SER A 251 10.74 5.41 -1.31
N THR A 252 10.66 4.52 -2.30
CA THR A 252 11.80 3.90 -2.96
C THR A 252 12.28 4.69 -4.18
N LEU A 253 13.55 4.44 -4.54
CA LEU A 253 14.22 5.05 -5.67
C LEU A 253 14.39 4.00 -6.77
N ASN A 254 14.08 4.39 -8.01
CA ASN A 254 14.29 3.51 -9.16
C ASN A 254 15.79 3.36 -9.45
N MET A 255 16.25 2.13 -9.66
CA MET A 255 17.60 1.87 -10.12
C MET A 255 17.65 2.03 -11.66
N LYS A 256 18.08 3.20 -12.15
CA LYS A 256 18.51 3.35 -13.55
C LYS A 256 20.00 3.06 -13.68
N ASP A 257 20.35 2.28 -14.70
CA ASP A 257 21.66 1.94 -15.24
C ASP A 257 22.88 2.30 -14.38
N ALA A 258 23.51 1.27 -13.81
CA ALA A 258 24.85 1.33 -13.18
C ALA A 258 25.99 1.72 -14.15
N LYS A 259 25.68 2.16 -15.39
CA LYS A 259 26.64 2.58 -16.42
C LYS A 259 27.05 4.05 -16.33
N SER A 260 26.43 4.83 -15.45
CA SER A 260 26.92 6.17 -15.13
C SER A 260 28.14 6.05 -14.21
N LYS A 261 29.33 6.42 -14.72
CA LYS A 261 30.60 6.46 -13.98
C LYS A 261 30.66 7.49 -12.83
N SER A 262 29.54 8.10 -12.45
CA SER A 262 29.46 8.94 -11.25
C SER A 262 28.72 8.18 -10.16
N ALA A 263 29.47 7.69 -9.18
CA ALA A 263 28.91 7.35 -7.88
C ALA A 263 28.12 8.57 -7.36
N GLU A 264 26.93 8.30 -6.82
CA GLU A 264 26.01 9.28 -6.23
C GLU A 264 25.31 10.22 -7.21
N ARG A 265 24.31 9.68 -7.91
CA ARG A 265 23.13 10.48 -8.28
C ARG A 265 21.89 9.61 -8.18
N TYR A 266 21.36 9.50 -6.97
CA TYR A 266 20.01 9.00 -6.76
C TYR A 266 19.06 9.95 -7.53
N GLU A 267 18.25 9.42 -8.45
CA GLU A 267 17.19 10.22 -9.09
C GLU A 267 16.15 10.63 -8.04
N GLU A 268 15.42 11.72 -8.30
CA GLU A 268 14.23 12.07 -7.51
C GLU A 268 13.28 10.86 -7.44
N PRO A 269 12.55 10.66 -6.33
CA PRO A 269 11.66 9.53 -6.18
C PRO A 269 10.65 9.49 -7.32
N ALA A 270 10.42 8.30 -7.87
CA ALA A 270 9.46 8.16 -8.95
C ALA A 270 8.05 8.57 -8.49
N PRO A 271 7.20 9.09 -9.39
CA PRO A 271 5.80 9.36 -9.08
C PRO A 271 5.08 8.11 -8.57
N SER A 272 4.31 8.25 -7.48
CA SER A 272 3.48 7.19 -6.91
C SER A 272 2.23 6.95 -7.75
N LEU A 273 1.73 5.72 -7.71
CA LEU A 273 0.40 5.37 -8.20
C LEU A 273 -0.71 6.07 -7.39
N TYR A 274 -0.39 6.52 -6.18
CA TYR A 274 -1.31 7.20 -5.29
C TYR A 274 -1.16 8.72 -5.38
N VAL A 275 -2.31 9.37 -5.51
CA VAL A 275 -2.46 10.82 -5.43
C VAL A 275 -3.12 11.16 -4.10
N THR A 276 -2.84 12.36 -3.59
CA THR A 276 -3.42 12.85 -2.34
C THR A 276 -4.41 13.96 -2.56
N GLU A 277 -5.47 13.96 -1.77
CA GLU A 277 -6.45 15.03 -1.68
C GLU A 277 -6.65 15.42 -0.21
N SER A 278 -6.82 16.71 0.07
CA SER A 278 -7.10 17.19 1.43
C SER A 278 -8.61 17.14 1.71
N LEU A 279 -9.06 16.17 2.50
CA LEU A 279 -10.47 15.97 2.83
C LEU A 279 -10.72 16.10 4.34
N ARG A 280 -11.90 16.61 4.70
CA ARG A 280 -12.42 16.59 6.07
C ARG A 280 -13.09 15.25 6.38
N PHE A 281 -13.29 14.95 7.65
CA PHE A 281 -13.86 13.69 8.09
C PHE A 281 -15.23 13.40 7.44
N SER A 282 -16.18 14.35 7.45
CA SER A 282 -17.48 14.16 6.80
C SER A 282 -17.41 13.89 5.30
N GLN A 283 -16.43 14.49 4.60
CA GLN A 283 -16.21 14.26 3.17
C GLN A 283 -15.67 12.86 2.91
N ILE A 284 -14.81 12.35 3.78
CA ILE A 284 -14.25 10.99 3.70
C ILE A 284 -15.33 9.95 3.92
N LEU A 285 -16.21 10.16 4.91
CA LEU A 285 -17.32 9.24 5.16
C LEU A 285 -18.26 9.14 3.96
N GLY A 286 -18.56 10.28 3.32
CA GLY A 286 -19.54 10.38 2.25
C GLY A 286 -20.84 9.65 2.60
N ASP A 287 -21.29 8.80 1.67
CA ASP A 287 -22.44 7.91 1.82
C ASP A 287 -22.05 6.48 2.25
N ALA A 288 -20.79 6.24 2.60
CA ALA A 288 -20.35 4.92 3.03
C ALA A 288 -20.90 4.61 4.45
N GLU A 289 -21.20 3.32 4.65
CA GLU A 289 -21.62 2.77 5.95
C GLU A 289 -20.42 2.41 6.81
N GLU A 290 -19.26 2.13 6.21
CA GLU A 290 -18.03 1.78 6.90
C GLU A 290 -16.82 1.99 5.98
N GLY A 291 -15.62 2.01 6.54
CA GLY A 291 -14.41 2.07 5.74
C GLY A 291 -13.13 2.20 6.53
N TRP A 292 -12.05 2.36 5.77
CA TRP A 292 -10.71 2.70 6.27
C TRP A 292 -10.47 4.19 6.16
N ILE A 293 -9.72 4.73 7.12
CA ILE A 293 -9.07 6.03 7.02
C ILE A 293 -7.59 5.82 7.35
N SER A 294 -6.72 6.09 6.39
CA SER A 294 -5.28 6.08 6.62
C SER A 294 -4.79 7.50 6.86
N ARG A 295 -3.94 7.68 7.87
CA ARG A 295 -3.34 8.98 8.19
C ARG A 295 -1.85 8.82 8.39
N LEU A 296 -1.07 9.72 7.81
CA LEU A 296 0.35 9.86 8.12
C LEU A 296 0.52 10.97 9.17
N VAL A 297 0.86 10.61 10.41
CA VAL A 297 0.97 11.53 11.55
C VAL A 297 2.29 11.25 12.27
N ASP A 298 3.11 12.29 12.46
CA ASP A 298 4.42 12.19 13.14
C ASP A 298 5.30 11.03 12.63
N ASP A 299 5.38 10.88 11.30
CA ASP A 299 6.12 9.80 10.64
C ASP A 299 5.66 8.39 11.07
N ARG A 300 4.36 8.23 11.32
CA ARG A 300 3.69 6.94 11.57
C ARG A 300 2.41 6.86 10.76
N ILE A 301 2.04 5.66 10.32
CA ILE A 301 0.72 5.42 9.76
C ILE A 301 -0.24 5.07 10.89
N VAL A 302 -1.32 5.84 10.98
CA VAL A 302 -2.47 5.51 11.81
C VAL A 302 -3.58 5.04 10.88
N LEU A 303 -3.92 3.75 10.96
CA LEU A 303 -5.03 3.16 10.24
C LEU A 303 -6.25 3.11 11.16
N ILE A 304 -7.36 3.67 10.71
CA ILE A 304 -8.61 3.79 11.47
C ILE A 304 -9.70 3.03 10.72
N TYR A 305 -10.31 2.06 11.39
CA TYR A 305 -11.57 1.46 10.94
C TYR A 305 -12.73 2.25 11.54
N TRP A 306 -13.79 2.47 10.76
CA TRP A 306 -15.01 3.09 11.24
C TRP A 306 -16.25 2.44 10.60
N LYS A 307 -17.35 2.50 11.35
CA LYS A 307 -18.69 2.07 10.93
C LYS A 307 -19.73 3.05 11.44
N ARG A 308 -20.64 3.43 10.55
CA ARG A 308 -21.80 4.28 10.83
C ARG A 308 -22.86 3.45 11.53
N MET A 309 -23.41 4.03 12.58
CA MET A 309 -24.52 3.49 13.33
C MET A 309 -25.84 4.14 12.87
N PRO A 310 -26.99 3.45 13.01
CA PRO A 310 -28.29 4.01 12.60
C PRO A 310 -28.70 5.32 13.30
N ASP A 311 -28.06 5.67 14.41
CA ASP A 311 -28.35 6.83 15.26
C ASP A 311 -27.33 7.98 15.10
N ASP A 312 -26.68 8.05 13.93
CA ASP A 312 -25.67 9.07 13.59
C ASP A 312 -24.38 8.99 14.45
N ARG A 313 -24.22 7.94 15.25
CA ARG A 313 -22.95 7.61 15.90
C ARG A 313 -22.02 6.90 14.92
N ILE A 314 -20.73 6.98 15.21
CA ILE A 314 -19.68 6.26 14.51
C ILE A 314 -18.92 5.48 15.56
N VAL A 315 -18.88 4.18 15.38
CA VAL A 315 -18.05 3.27 16.17
C VAL A 315 -16.85 2.86 15.33
N GLY A 316 -15.71 2.67 15.95
CA GLY A 316 -14.51 2.27 15.23
C GLY A 316 -13.33 2.06 16.15
N CYS A 317 -12.17 1.85 15.56
CA CYS A 317 -10.93 1.72 16.30
C CYS A 317 -9.73 2.20 15.48
N THR A 318 -8.65 2.56 16.16
CA THR A 318 -7.31 2.47 15.55
C THR A 318 -6.90 1.01 15.46
N VAL A 319 -6.17 0.66 14.41
CA VAL A 319 -5.60 -0.68 14.24
C VAL A 319 -4.25 -0.76 14.94
N ASP A 320 -4.03 -1.85 15.68
CA ASP A 320 -2.73 -2.16 16.26
C ASP A 320 -1.69 -2.43 15.16
N GLU A 321 -0.67 -1.57 15.07
CA GLU A 321 0.35 -1.65 14.03
C GLU A 321 1.17 -2.94 14.13
N GLN A 322 1.47 -3.41 15.34
CA GLN A 322 2.29 -4.61 15.54
C GLN A 322 1.54 -5.86 15.08
N GLN A 323 0.26 -5.97 15.38
CA GLN A 323 -0.60 -7.05 14.91
C GLN A 323 -0.78 -7.01 13.40
N LEU A 324 -0.97 -5.81 12.83
CA LEU A 324 -1.02 -5.64 11.37
C LEU A 324 0.28 -6.10 10.69
N ARG A 325 1.44 -5.65 11.19
CA ARG A 325 2.77 -6.06 10.67
C ARG A 325 2.95 -7.58 10.76
N SER A 326 2.51 -8.20 11.85
CA SER A 326 2.60 -9.64 12.05
C SER A 326 1.76 -10.40 11.02
N ARG A 327 0.49 -10.01 10.83
CA ARG A 327 -0.39 -10.63 9.82
C ARG A 327 0.08 -10.39 8.38
N ILE A 328 0.68 -9.23 8.09
CA ILE A 328 1.31 -8.96 6.79
C ILE A 328 2.45 -9.95 6.52
N LEU A 329 3.31 -10.21 7.51
CA LEU A 329 4.42 -11.16 7.37
C LEU A 329 3.94 -12.60 7.18
N GLU A 330 2.78 -12.97 7.72
CA GLU A 330 2.20 -14.32 7.57
C GLU A 330 1.72 -14.62 6.14
N VAL A 331 1.24 -13.60 5.41
CA VAL A 331 0.77 -13.78 4.01
C VAL A 331 1.88 -13.65 2.97
N MET A 332 3.08 -13.22 3.38
CA MET A 332 4.22 -13.05 2.49
C MET A 332 4.71 -14.40 1.95
N PRO A 333 5.14 -14.47 0.67
CA PRO A 333 5.85 -15.63 0.18
C PRO A 333 7.21 -15.77 0.88
N VAL A 334 7.92 -16.87 0.60
CA VAL A 334 9.26 -17.13 1.17
C VAL A 334 10.17 -15.91 1.02
N ALA A 335 10.48 -15.29 2.16
CA ALA A 335 11.15 -14.00 2.20
C ALA A 335 12.61 -14.10 1.73
N LEU A 336 13.33 -15.17 2.08
CA LEU A 336 14.74 -15.36 1.71
C LEU A 336 14.93 -16.57 0.79
N THR A 337 15.60 -16.35 -0.33
CA THR A 337 16.11 -17.41 -1.22
C THR A 337 17.60 -17.15 -1.51
N SER A 338 18.26 -18.10 -2.17
CA SER A 338 19.64 -17.89 -2.66
C SER A 338 19.76 -16.78 -3.70
N ALA A 339 18.67 -16.41 -4.37
CA ALA A 339 18.67 -15.39 -5.43
C ALA A 339 18.21 -14.01 -4.93
N ARG A 340 17.27 -13.96 -3.99
CA ARG A 340 16.64 -12.72 -3.55
C ARG A 340 16.23 -12.70 -2.09
N ILE A 341 16.10 -11.48 -1.56
CA ILE A 341 15.38 -11.11 -0.35
C ILE A 341 14.10 -10.40 -0.78
N LEU A 342 12.95 -10.83 -0.28
CA LEU A 342 11.65 -10.22 -0.47
C LEU A 342 11.16 -9.74 0.89
N THR A 343 10.82 -8.46 0.98
CA THR A 343 10.31 -7.83 2.21
C THR A 343 9.23 -6.82 1.86
N VAL A 344 8.46 -6.44 2.88
CA VAL A 344 7.66 -5.21 2.85
C VAL A 344 8.50 -4.08 3.44
N LEU A 345 8.43 -2.92 2.83
CA LEU A 345 8.97 -1.66 3.33
C LEU A 345 7.82 -0.84 3.89
N ASP A 346 8.01 -0.31 5.10
CA ASP A 346 7.08 0.67 5.68
C ASP A 346 7.20 2.03 4.95
N HIS A 347 6.37 3.00 5.37
CA HIS A 347 6.34 4.34 4.79
C HIS A 347 7.69 5.07 4.88
N ALA A 348 8.53 4.70 5.85
CA ALA A 348 9.87 5.23 6.07
C ALA A 348 10.97 4.41 5.35
N SER A 349 10.58 3.48 4.47
CA SER A 349 11.49 2.55 3.77
C SER A 349 12.25 1.58 4.69
N ARG A 350 11.70 1.28 5.88
CA ARG A 350 12.29 0.27 6.78
C ARG A 350 11.70 -1.10 6.48
N PRO A 351 12.53 -2.15 6.39
CA PRO A 351 12.02 -3.49 6.13
C PRO A 351 11.22 -4.02 7.33
N LEU A 352 10.13 -4.72 7.06
CA LEU A 352 9.44 -5.54 8.06
C LEU A 352 10.20 -6.84 8.34
N PHE A 353 10.99 -7.32 7.38
CA PHE A 353 11.86 -8.50 7.52
C PHE A 353 13.26 -8.20 7.00
N ASP A 354 14.26 -8.31 7.89
CA ASP A 354 15.68 -8.22 7.56
C ASP A 354 16.40 -9.51 7.98
N PRO A 355 16.78 -10.39 7.03
CA PRO A 355 17.43 -11.65 7.36
C PRO A 355 18.89 -11.47 7.82
N GLU A 356 19.52 -10.34 7.50
CA GLU A 356 20.96 -10.11 7.70
C GLU A 356 21.18 -8.70 8.27
N PRO A 357 20.73 -8.40 9.50
CA PRO A 357 20.77 -7.05 10.07
C PRO A 357 22.20 -6.50 10.25
N GLU A 358 23.21 -7.38 10.24
CA GLU A 358 24.62 -7.02 10.33
C GLU A 358 25.20 -6.54 8.98
N VAL A 359 24.52 -6.83 7.86
CA VAL A 359 24.97 -6.43 6.52
C VAL A 359 24.26 -5.13 6.14
N PRO A 360 24.95 -3.97 6.14
CA PRO A 360 24.32 -2.70 5.83
C PRO A 360 23.80 -2.71 4.38
N ARG A 361 22.48 -2.64 4.23
CA ARG A 361 21.79 -2.60 2.94
C ARG A 361 21.05 -1.29 2.77
N ASN A 362 21.15 -0.69 1.58
CA ASN A 362 20.35 0.47 1.23
C ASN A 362 18.93 0.03 0.83
N TRP A 363 18.02 -0.07 1.80
CA TRP A 363 16.63 -0.46 1.59
C TRP A 363 15.85 0.52 0.69
N ARG A 364 16.32 1.75 0.48
CA ARG A 364 15.64 2.71 -0.42
C ARG A 364 15.81 2.39 -1.90
N VAL A 365 16.71 1.47 -2.26
CA VAL A 365 17.00 1.11 -3.65
C VAL A 365 16.76 -0.38 -3.87
N PRO A 366 15.49 -0.81 -3.94
CA PRO A 366 15.16 -2.17 -4.31
C PRO A 366 15.51 -2.45 -5.77
N PHE A 367 15.69 -3.74 -6.09
CA PHE A 367 15.88 -4.14 -7.48
C PHE A 367 14.56 -4.02 -8.26
N VAL A 368 13.45 -4.39 -7.63
CA VAL A 368 12.08 -4.10 -8.06
C VAL A 368 11.19 -3.89 -6.83
N SER A 369 10.18 -3.03 -6.95
CA SER A 369 9.20 -2.82 -5.88
C SER A 369 7.83 -2.40 -6.41
N ARG A 370 6.81 -2.61 -5.58
CA ARG A 370 5.39 -2.38 -5.88
C ARG A 370 4.70 -1.79 -4.65
N GLU A 371 4.00 -0.68 -4.82
CA GLU A 371 3.18 -0.12 -3.75
C GLU A 371 1.96 -1.02 -3.47
N ILE A 372 1.53 -1.08 -2.20
CA ILE A 372 0.59 -2.08 -1.72
C ILE A 372 -0.88 -1.65 -1.88
N SER A 373 -1.26 -0.56 -1.20
CA SER A 373 -2.64 -0.13 -1.08
C SER A 373 -2.73 1.35 -0.71
N GLU A 374 -3.85 1.98 -1.06
CA GLU A 374 -4.18 3.34 -0.63
C GLU A 374 -4.34 3.47 0.89
N HIS A 375 -4.62 2.35 1.58
CA HIS A 375 -4.74 2.32 3.03
C HIS A 375 -3.38 2.22 3.74
N LEU A 376 -2.33 1.82 3.03
CA LEU A 376 -0.94 1.78 3.51
C LEU A 376 -0.06 2.66 2.61
N PRO A 377 -0.27 3.98 2.63
CA PRO A 377 0.44 4.88 1.75
C PRO A 377 1.94 4.74 1.90
N ARG A 378 2.64 4.69 0.76
CA ARG A 378 4.10 4.55 0.64
C ARG A 378 4.67 3.21 1.13
N TRP A 379 3.84 2.27 1.56
CA TRP A 379 4.30 0.92 1.83
C TRP A 379 4.48 0.17 0.51
N GLU A 380 5.59 -0.55 0.40
CA GLU A 380 5.96 -1.24 -0.82
C GLU A 380 6.41 -2.67 -0.53
N VAL A 381 5.97 -3.63 -1.35
CA VAL A 381 6.66 -4.91 -1.45
C VAL A 381 7.89 -4.71 -2.32
N ALA A 382 9.04 -5.16 -1.84
CA ALA A 382 10.33 -4.94 -2.49
C ALA A 382 11.14 -6.24 -2.57
N ALA A 383 11.78 -6.47 -3.72
CA ALA A 383 12.75 -7.53 -3.90
C ALA A 383 14.16 -6.95 -4.09
N TYR A 384 15.12 -7.56 -3.40
CA TYR A 384 16.55 -7.27 -3.47
C TYR A 384 17.28 -8.52 -3.91
N LEU A 385 18.40 -8.36 -4.61
CA LEU A 385 19.28 -9.49 -4.89
C LEU A 385 20.04 -9.86 -3.61
N THR A 386 20.12 -11.16 -3.32
CA THR A 386 20.91 -11.66 -2.17
C THR A 386 22.38 -11.32 -2.37
N ASN A 387 22.89 -11.51 -3.59
CA ASN A 387 24.21 -11.06 -4.01
C ASN A 387 24.07 -10.15 -5.26
N PRO A 388 24.47 -8.86 -5.19
CA PRO A 388 24.38 -7.93 -6.31
C PRO A 388 25.29 -8.30 -7.48
N ASP A 389 26.40 -9.01 -7.23
CA ASP A 389 27.36 -9.41 -8.27
C ASP A 389 26.87 -10.59 -9.13
N VAL A 390 25.74 -11.22 -8.78
CA VAL A 390 25.16 -12.35 -9.55
C VAL A 390 24.88 -11.99 -11.01
N ILE A 391 24.56 -10.72 -11.29
CA ILE A 391 24.37 -10.23 -12.66
C ILE A 391 25.70 -10.25 -13.43
N ARG A 392 26.78 -9.77 -12.79
CA ARG A 392 28.12 -9.68 -13.37
C ARG A 392 28.78 -11.06 -13.53
N ASP A 393 28.65 -11.94 -12.54
CA ASP A 393 29.24 -13.29 -12.54
C ASP A 393 28.65 -14.18 -13.65
N ARG A 394 27.33 -14.06 -13.91
CA ARG A 394 26.66 -14.82 -14.98
C ARG A 394 27.08 -14.37 -16.37
N ALA A 395 27.30 -13.07 -16.59
CA ALA A 395 27.72 -12.52 -17.88
C ALA A 395 29.18 -12.90 -18.22
N HIS A 396 30.07 -12.92 -17.22
CA HIS A 396 31.47 -13.28 -17.44
C HIS A 396 31.66 -14.76 -17.73
N THR A 397 30.94 -15.66 -17.06
CA THR A 397 31.15 -17.12 -17.23
C THR A 397 30.88 -17.59 -18.67
N ARG A 398 29.86 -17.03 -19.35
CA ARG A 398 29.58 -17.34 -20.76
C ARG A 398 30.58 -16.69 -21.71
N THR A 399 30.90 -15.42 -21.47
CA THR A 399 31.87 -14.68 -22.28
C THR A 399 33.25 -15.34 -22.24
N LEU A 400 33.68 -15.82 -21.08
CA LEU A 400 34.97 -16.50 -20.88
C LEU A 400 34.98 -17.86 -21.58
N ALA A 401 33.89 -18.62 -21.53
CA ALA A 401 33.77 -19.88 -22.26
C ALA A 401 33.88 -19.68 -23.78
N ILE A 402 33.18 -18.67 -24.33
CA ILE A 402 33.24 -18.34 -25.77
C ILE A 402 34.63 -17.82 -26.15
N GLY A 403 35.20 -16.90 -25.34
CA GLY A 403 36.53 -16.35 -25.57
C GLY A 403 37.62 -17.41 -25.52
N LEU A 404 37.52 -18.39 -24.62
CA LEU A 404 38.44 -19.52 -24.55
C LEU A 404 38.29 -20.42 -25.77
N LEU A 405 37.07 -20.68 -26.24
CA LEU A 405 36.80 -21.48 -27.44
C LEU A 405 37.39 -20.81 -28.70
N VAL A 406 37.21 -19.49 -28.84
CA VAL A 406 37.82 -18.69 -29.91
C VAL A 406 39.34 -18.68 -29.80
N GLY A 407 39.88 -18.51 -28.58
CA GLY A 407 41.32 -18.52 -28.33
C GLY A 407 41.97 -19.85 -28.73
N VAL A 408 41.36 -20.97 -28.35
CA VAL A 408 41.80 -22.32 -28.74
C VAL A 408 41.78 -22.47 -30.27
N LEU A 409 40.73 -21.98 -30.94
CA LEU A 409 40.62 -22.02 -32.40
C LEU A 409 41.76 -21.25 -33.08
N VAL A 410 42.06 -20.03 -32.60
CA VAL A 410 43.15 -19.20 -33.16
C VAL A 410 44.51 -19.87 -32.96
N VAL A 411 44.78 -20.40 -31.76
CA VAL A 411 46.03 -21.13 -31.48
C VAL A 411 46.16 -22.35 -32.38
N SER A 412 45.07 -23.10 -32.58
CA SER A 412 45.06 -24.28 -33.47
C SER A 412 45.35 -23.93 -34.92
N ILE A 413 44.84 -22.80 -35.43
CA ILE A 413 45.14 -22.33 -36.79
C ILE A 413 46.61 -21.90 -36.92
N MET A 414 47.18 -21.29 -35.88
CA MET A 414 48.58 -20.84 -35.88
C MET A 414 49.61 -21.98 -35.73
N THR A 415 49.25 -23.07 -35.06
CA THR A 415 50.15 -24.22 -34.87
C THR A 415 49.96 -25.33 -35.90
N GLY A 416 48.81 -25.40 -36.56
CA GLY A 416 48.48 -26.42 -37.57
C GLY A 416 48.60 -25.97 -39.04
N GLY A 417 49.06 -24.74 -39.31
CA GLY A 417 49.14 -24.12 -40.64
C GLY A 417 50.56 -23.91 -41.15
#